data_AF-A0A533UGY9-F1
#
_entry.id   AF-A0A533UGY9-F1
#
_cell.length_a   1.000
_cell.length_b   1.000
_cell.length_c   1.000
_cell.angle_alpha   90.00
_cell.angle_beta   90.00
_cell.angle_gamma   90.00
#
_symmetry.space_group_name_H-M   'P 1'
#
loop_
_entity.id
_entity.type
_entity.pdbx_description
1 polymer ?
#
loop_
_entity_poly.entity_id
_entity_poly.type
_entity_poly.pdbx_seq_one_letter_code
_entity_poly.pdbx_strand_id
1 'polypeptide(L)'
;MVEATLRTHRLHDLSHFGLRVVVGVFFIVHSQMKFGSGFGGFLASIGLPAEMGILIGLLELIGGSLLVVGVLTRISSSLIAIDMLGAIVYVKKARAFSGMGGVELELLSFIILLTIIVLGPGRISISHVIKKIPRFLQ
;
A
#
# COMPACT_ATOMS: atom_id res chain seq x y z
N MET A 1 -8.04 -9.59 -37.24
CA MET A 1 -7.90 -9.55 -35.77
C MET A 1 -8.90 -8.55 -35.24
N VAL A 2 -9.91 -9.00 -34.49
CA VAL A 2 -10.83 -8.09 -33.80
C VAL A 2 -10.07 -7.54 -32.60
N GLU A 3 -9.72 -6.24 -32.64
CA GLU A 3 -9.23 -5.56 -31.44
C GLU A 3 -10.39 -5.49 -30.45
N ALA A 4 -10.28 -6.25 -29.35
CA ALA A 4 -11.13 -6.04 -28.19
C ALA A 4 -10.71 -4.71 -27.54
N THR A 5 -11.21 -3.58 -28.04
CA THR A 5 -11.11 -2.29 -27.34
C THR A 5 -11.94 -2.36 -26.08
N LEU A 6 -11.32 -2.74 -24.96
CA LEU A 6 -11.92 -2.62 -23.64
C LEU A 6 -12.21 -1.13 -23.39
N ARG A 7 -13.48 -0.73 -23.57
CA ARG A 7 -13.96 0.59 -23.15
C ARG A 7 -13.76 0.70 -21.64
N THR A 8 -12.74 1.42 -21.21
CA THR A 8 -12.59 1.79 -19.79
C THR A 8 -13.75 2.70 -19.43
N HIS A 9 -14.76 2.15 -18.78
CA HIS A 9 -15.96 2.87 -18.34
C HIS A 9 -15.60 3.78 -17.16
N ARG A 10 -16.28 4.91 -16.98
CA ARG A 10 -16.02 5.84 -15.86
C ARG A 10 -16.06 5.16 -14.48
N LEU A 11 -16.82 4.07 -14.35
CA LEU A 11 -16.90 3.25 -13.14
C LEU A 11 -15.57 2.59 -12.79
N HIS A 12 -14.79 2.16 -13.78
CA HIS A 12 -13.46 1.57 -13.57
C HIS A 12 -12.48 2.59 -13.02
N ASP A 13 -12.49 3.81 -13.54
CA ASP A 13 -11.63 4.88 -13.05
C ASP A 13 -12.01 5.31 -11.64
N LEU A 14 -13.32 5.34 -11.34
CA LEU A 14 -13.84 5.66 -10.01
C LEU A 14 -13.52 4.58 -8.98
N SER A 15 -13.69 3.30 -9.33
CA SER A 15 -13.36 2.19 -8.42
C SER A 15 -11.87 2.14 -8.12
N HIS A 16 -11.03 2.33 -9.13
CA HIS A 16 -9.58 2.38 -8.95
C HIS A 16 -9.12 3.58 -8.11
N PHE A 17 -9.75 4.73 -8.30
CA PHE A 17 -9.53 5.90 -7.45
C PHE A 17 -9.93 5.61 -6.00
N GLY A 18 -11.12 5.03 -5.78
CA GLY A 18 -11.60 4.63 -4.47
C GLY A 18 -10.64 3.67 -3.76
N LEU A 19 -10.17 2.63 -4.44
CA LEU A 19 -9.18 1.68 -3.89
C LEU A 19 -7.90 2.38 -3.42
N ARG A 20 -7.33 3.27 -4.24
CA ARG A 20 -6.11 4.00 -3.88
C ARG A 20 -6.30 4.92 -2.68
N VAL A 21 -7.41 5.66 -2.62
CA VAL A 21 -7.70 6.56 -1.51
C VAL A 21 -7.90 5.77 -0.22
N VAL A 22 -8.71 4.71 -0.25
CA VAL A 22 -8.98 3.90 0.94
C VAL A 22 -7.72 3.24 1.46
N VAL A 23 -6.94 2.58 0.59
CA VAL A 23 -5.69 1.92 1.03
C VAL A 23 -4.65 2.94 1.48
N GLY A 24 -4.56 4.10 0.81
CA GLY A 24 -3.63 5.16 1.19
C GLY A 24 -3.95 5.75 2.57
N VAL A 25 -5.23 6.05 2.83
CA VAL A 25 -5.69 6.52 4.15
C VAL A 25 -5.48 5.43 5.22
N PHE A 26 -5.76 4.17 4.90
CA PHE A 26 -5.53 3.05 5.81
C PHE A 26 -4.09 3.04 6.32
N PHE A 27 -3.09 3.15 5.43
CA PHE A 27 -1.68 3.18 5.81
C PHE A 27 -1.26 4.47 6.52
N ILE A 28 -1.83 5.62 6.16
CA ILE A 28 -1.59 6.88 6.89
C ILE A 28 -2.01 6.73 8.37
N VAL A 29 -3.19 6.17 8.61
CA VAL A 29 -3.68 5.95 9.99
C VAL A 29 -2.83 4.90 10.72
N HIS A 30 -2.48 3.79 10.07
CA HIS A 30 -1.64 2.74 10.69
C HIS A 30 -0.23 3.22 11.04
N SER A 31 0.32 4.15 10.25
CA SER A 31 1.66 4.69 10.50
C SER A 31 1.77 5.40 11.85
N GLN A 32 0.68 5.97 12.38
CA GLN A 32 0.70 6.74 13.63
C GLN A 32 1.17 5.89 14.81
N MET A 33 0.78 4.62 14.87
CA MET A 33 1.17 3.71 15.94
C MET A 33 2.67 3.36 15.86
N LYS A 34 3.29 3.42 14.67
CA LYS A 34 4.68 3.02 14.44
C LYS A 34 5.70 4.04 14.94
N PHE A 35 5.29 5.29 15.12
CA PHE A 35 6.12 6.34 15.74
C PHE A 35 6.09 6.32 17.27
N GLY A 36 5.23 5.49 17.87
CA GLY A 36 5.19 5.32 19.32
C GLY A 36 6.36 4.48 19.86
N SER A 37 6.78 4.78 21.07
CA SER A 37 7.86 4.03 21.76
C SER A 37 7.56 2.53 21.92
N GLY A 38 6.27 2.15 21.98
CA GLY A 38 5.84 0.76 22.09
C GLY A 38 6.17 -0.10 20.86
N PHE A 39 6.18 0.47 19.65
CA PHE A 39 6.42 -0.31 18.43
C PHE A 39 7.88 -0.74 18.28
N GLY A 40 8.82 0.13 18.66
CA GLY A 40 10.25 -0.22 18.70
C GLY A 40 10.54 -1.36 19.67
N GLY A 41 9.94 -1.34 20.86
CA GLY A 41 10.03 -2.44 21.83
C GLY A 41 9.40 -3.75 21.31
N PHE A 42 8.27 -3.65 20.60
CA PHE A 42 7.67 -4.79 19.93
C PHE A 42 8.58 -5.39 18.84
N LEU A 43 9.19 -4.57 18.00
CA LEU A 43 10.15 -5.03 16.98
C LEU A 43 11.34 -5.76 17.61
N ALA A 44 11.90 -5.21 18.69
CA ALA A 44 12.98 -5.84 19.43
C ALA A 44 12.56 -7.22 19.99
N SER A 45 11.31 -7.35 20.46
CA SER A 45 10.78 -8.64 20.98
C SER A 45 10.69 -9.75 19.93
N ILE A 46 10.56 -9.38 18.64
CA ILE A 46 10.54 -10.32 17.52
C ILE A 46 11.89 -10.45 16.81
N GLY A 47 12.95 -9.85 17.36
CA GLY A 47 14.32 -9.94 16.85
C GLY A 47 14.65 -8.95 15.73
N LEU A 48 13.86 -7.89 15.55
CA LEU A 48 14.12 -6.83 14.58
C LEU A 48 14.67 -5.57 15.27
N PRO A 49 15.54 -4.78 14.60
CA PRO A 49 16.02 -3.50 15.12
C PRO A 49 14.85 -2.53 15.39
N ALA A 50 14.87 -1.86 16.55
CA ALA A 50 13.81 -0.93 16.94
C ALA A 50 13.74 0.29 16.00
N GLU A 51 14.87 0.67 15.40
CA GLU A 51 15.02 1.78 14.46
C GLU A 51 14.23 1.54 13.17
N MET A 52 13.99 0.27 12.80
CA MET A 52 13.15 -0.07 11.64
C MET A 52 11.72 0.44 11.82
N GLY A 53 11.24 0.62 13.06
CA GLY A 53 9.90 1.13 13.31
C GLY A 53 9.65 2.50 12.71
N ILE A 54 10.65 3.38 12.79
CA ILE A 54 10.60 4.72 12.20
C ILE A 54 10.61 4.62 10.68
N LEU A 55 11.46 3.77 10.10
CA LEU A 55 11.49 3.56 8.64
C LEU A 55 10.16 3.04 8.11
N ILE A 56 9.57 2.05 8.78
CA ILE A 56 8.28 1.48 8.37
C ILE A 56 7.17 2.53 8.53
N GLY A 57 7.14 3.27 9.64
CA GLY A 57 6.17 4.35 9.85
C GLY A 57 6.25 5.42 8.78
N LEU A 58 7.47 5.87 8.43
CA LEU A 58 7.67 6.83 7.34
C LEU A 58 7.27 6.26 5.98
N LEU A 59 7.59 5.00 5.72
CA LEU A 59 7.21 4.32 4.49
C LEU A 59 5.68 4.31 4.31
N GLU A 60 4.94 3.92 5.35
CA GLU A 60 3.48 3.89 5.29
C GLU A 60 2.86 5.28 5.20
N LEU A 61 3.38 6.24 5.94
CA LEU A 61 2.86 7.60 5.95
C LEU A 61 3.07 8.29 4.58
N ILE A 62 4.31 8.27 4.09
CA ILE A 62 4.67 8.92 2.83
C ILE A 62 4.08 8.13 1.66
N GLY A 63 4.24 6.81 1.66
CA GLY A 63 3.70 5.95 0.61
C GLY A 63 2.18 6.01 0.55
N GLY A 64 1.48 5.97 1.69
CA GLY A 64 0.03 6.13 1.76
C GLY A 64 -0.43 7.49 1.24
N SER A 65 0.28 8.57 1.61
CA SER A 65 0.00 9.92 1.09
C SER A 65 0.18 10.01 -0.43
N LEU A 66 1.26 9.42 -0.95
CA LEU A 66 1.53 9.35 -2.39
C LEU A 66 0.44 8.57 -3.14
N LEU A 67 -0.09 7.51 -2.56
CA LEU A 67 -1.21 6.75 -3.14
C LEU A 67 -2.50 7.56 -3.20
N VAL A 68 -2.85 8.30 -2.14
CA VAL A 68 -4.02 9.19 -2.11
C VAL A 68 -3.91 10.27 -3.18
N VAL A 69 -2.75 10.93 -3.27
CA VAL A 69 -2.47 11.98 -4.27
C VAL A 69 -2.39 11.40 -5.69
N GLY A 70 -2.03 10.12 -5.80
CA GLY A 70 -1.89 9.40 -7.07
C GLY A 70 -0.54 9.59 -7.75
N VAL A 71 0.51 9.92 -7.00
CA VAL A 71 1.87 10.12 -7.52
C VAL A 71 2.74 8.94 -7.12
N LEU A 72 3.66 8.52 -8.00
CA LEU A 72 4.55 7.37 -7.80
C LEU A 72 3.82 6.12 -7.29
N THR A 73 2.64 5.82 -7.85
CA THR A 73 1.72 4.82 -7.30
C THR A 73 2.31 3.42 -7.30
N ARG A 74 2.97 2.98 -8.39
CA ARG A 74 3.67 1.70 -8.47
C ARG A 74 4.78 1.57 -7.45
N ILE A 75 5.61 2.60 -7.29
CA ILE A 75 6.71 2.55 -6.30
C ILE A 75 6.13 2.45 -4.90
N SER A 76 5.21 3.36 -4.56
CA SER A 76 4.60 3.44 -3.23
C SER A 76 3.88 2.14 -2.90
N SER A 77 3.06 1.61 -3.83
CA SER A 77 2.39 0.33 -3.64
C SER A 77 3.35 -0.84 -3.53
N SER A 78 4.45 -0.86 -4.30
CA SER A 78 5.44 -1.95 -4.22
C SER A 78 6.15 -1.96 -2.88
N LEU A 79 6.57 -0.81 -2.37
CA LEU A 79 7.25 -0.72 -1.10
C LEU A 79 6.33 -1.09 0.07
N ILE A 80 5.09 -0.60 0.07
CA ILE A 80 4.10 -0.98 1.10
C ILE A 80 3.72 -2.46 0.96
N ALA A 81 3.67 -3.02 -0.25
CA ALA A 81 3.40 -4.45 -0.43
C ALA A 81 4.52 -5.32 0.16
N ILE A 82 5.78 -4.89 0.05
CA ILE A 82 6.91 -5.53 0.73
C ILE A 82 6.77 -5.42 2.25
N ASP A 83 6.34 -4.28 2.78
CA ASP A 83 6.05 -4.12 4.21
C ASP A 83 4.97 -5.11 4.69
N MET A 84 3.89 -5.29 3.93
CA MET A 84 2.84 -6.27 4.24
C MET A 84 3.35 -7.71 4.23
N LEU A 85 4.24 -8.07 3.30
CA LEU A 85 4.91 -9.37 3.34
C LEU A 85 5.75 -9.54 4.61
N GLY A 86 6.48 -8.48 4.99
CA GLY A 86 7.23 -8.44 6.24
C GLY A 86 6.33 -8.67 7.46
N ALA A 87 5.20 -7.97 7.54
CA ALA A 87 4.23 -8.13 8.61
C ALA A 87 3.65 -9.56 8.67
N ILE A 88 3.26 -10.13 7.53
CA ILE A 88 2.70 -11.50 7.46
C ILE A 88 3.72 -12.53 7.97
N VAL A 89 4.98 -12.42 7.54
CA VAL A 89 6.03 -13.40 7.86
C VAL A 89 6.57 -13.23 9.28
N TYR A 90 6.95 -12.01 9.66
CA TYR A 90 7.66 -11.76 10.91
C TYR A 90 6.73 -11.51 12.10
N VAL A 91 5.62 -10.80 11.89
CA VAL A 91 4.70 -10.42 12.97
C VAL A 91 3.65 -11.50 13.22
N LYS A 92 2.92 -11.89 12.17
CA LYS A 92 1.80 -12.84 12.31
C LYS A 92 2.19 -14.30 12.11
N LYS A 93 3.34 -14.56 11.46
CA LYS A 93 3.88 -15.91 11.17
C LYS A 93 2.87 -16.85 10.50
N ALA A 94 1.91 -16.28 9.75
CA ALA A 94 0.78 -16.99 9.14
C ALA A 94 0.08 -18.01 10.06
N ARG A 95 0.05 -17.76 11.39
CA ARG A 95 -0.48 -18.72 12.38
C ARG A 95 -1.98 -18.96 12.27
N ALA A 96 -2.73 -17.94 11.87
CA ALA A 96 -4.17 -17.99 11.69
C ALA A 96 -4.58 -17.07 10.55
N PHE A 97 -5.64 -17.45 9.82
CA PHE A 97 -6.19 -16.61 8.76
C PHE A 97 -7.00 -15.44 9.35
N SER A 98 -7.96 -15.73 10.21
CA SER A 98 -8.85 -14.74 10.85
C SER A 98 -8.79 -14.85 12.38
N GLY A 99 -9.39 -13.88 13.08
CA GLY A 99 -9.37 -13.76 14.54
C GLY A 99 -8.22 -12.91 15.09
N MET A 100 -8.02 -12.95 16.40
CA MET A 100 -6.99 -12.13 17.07
C MET A 100 -5.59 -12.56 16.62
N GLY A 101 -4.90 -11.68 15.88
CA GLY A 101 -3.62 -12.00 15.26
C GLY A 101 -3.72 -12.75 13.92
N GLY A 102 -4.87 -12.73 13.26
CA GLY A 102 -5.02 -13.21 11.88
C GLY A 102 -4.21 -12.39 10.87
N VAL A 103 -4.06 -12.90 9.65
CA VAL A 103 -3.38 -12.25 8.52
C VAL A 103 -4.34 -11.65 7.48
N GLU A 104 -5.65 -11.76 7.73
CA GLU A 104 -6.71 -11.36 6.79
C GLU A 104 -6.54 -9.91 6.28
N LEU A 105 -6.29 -8.95 7.17
CA LEU A 105 -6.17 -7.54 6.82
C LEU A 105 -4.89 -7.25 6.03
N GLU A 106 -3.77 -7.85 6.43
CA GLU A 106 -2.49 -7.70 5.75
C GLU A 106 -2.55 -8.33 4.35
N LEU A 107 -3.17 -9.50 4.21
CA LEU A 107 -3.33 -10.18 2.92
C LEU A 107 -4.28 -9.40 2.00
N LEU A 108 -5.40 -8.90 2.53
CA LEU A 108 -6.33 -8.07 1.77
C LEU A 108 -5.66 -6.80 1.25
N SER A 109 -4.93 -6.11 2.13
CA SER A 109 -4.18 -4.90 1.79
C SER A 109 -3.10 -5.20 0.75
N PHE A 110 -2.39 -6.31 0.90
CA PHE A 110 -1.38 -6.76 -0.06
C PHE A 110 -1.97 -6.98 -1.46
N ILE A 111 -3.11 -7.68 -1.58
CA ILE A 111 -3.76 -7.91 -2.88
C ILE A 111 -4.27 -6.59 -3.50
N ILE A 112 -4.78 -5.66 -2.70
CA ILE A 112 -5.17 -4.32 -3.18
C ILE A 112 -3.94 -3.58 -3.73
N LEU A 113 -2.81 -3.62 -3.03
CA LEU A 113 -1.57 -2.98 -3.48
C LEU A 113 -1.04 -3.63 -4.78
N LEU A 114 -1.07 -4.95 -4.90
CA LEU A 114 -0.72 -5.65 -6.14
C LEU A 114 -1.63 -5.23 -7.30
N THR A 115 -2.92 -5.10 -7.04
CA THR A 115 -3.89 -4.62 -8.03
C THR A 115 -3.53 -3.22 -8.51
N ILE A 116 -3.11 -2.32 -7.60
CA ILE A 116 -2.64 -0.97 -7.94
C ILE A 116 -1.33 -1.01 -8.72
N ILE A 117 -0.39 -1.89 -8.40
CA ILE A 117 0.88 -2.04 -9.14
C ILE A 117 0.61 -2.44 -10.60
N VAL A 118 -0.33 -3.36 -10.83
CA VAL A 118 -0.69 -3.83 -12.17
C VAL A 118 -1.43 -2.73 -12.96
N LEU A 119 -2.46 -2.13 -12.36
CA LEU A 119 -3.31 -1.10 -12.99
C LEU A 119 -2.62 0.26 -13.13
N GLY A 120 -1.63 0.57 -12.29
CA GLY A 120 -0.94 1.86 -12.24
C GLY A 120 -1.77 2.99 -11.61
N PRO A 121 -1.58 4.26 -12.02
CA PRO A 121 -2.14 5.43 -11.34
C PRO A 121 -3.63 5.68 -11.66
N GLY A 122 -4.19 5.06 -12.69
CA GLY A 122 -5.53 5.40 -13.19
C GLY A 122 -5.65 6.82 -13.77
N ARG A 123 -6.83 7.14 -14.31
CA ARG A 123 -7.09 8.44 -14.97
C ARG A 123 -7.35 9.59 -13.99
N ILE A 124 -7.88 9.28 -12.81
CA ILE A 124 -8.17 10.26 -11.74
C ILE A 124 -6.93 10.36 -10.83
N SER A 125 -5.80 10.81 -11.37
CA SER A 125 -4.54 10.98 -10.64
C SER A 125 -3.92 12.33 -10.97
N ILE A 126 -3.31 13.00 -9.97
CA ILE A 126 -2.58 14.25 -10.20
C ILE A 126 -1.45 14.05 -11.22
N SER A 127 -0.80 12.89 -11.24
CA SER A 127 0.23 12.63 -12.23
C SER A 127 -0.33 12.47 -13.65
N HIS A 128 -1.58 11.98 -13.80
CA HIS A 128 -2.25 11.98 -15.10
C HIS A 128 -2.44 13.41 -15.63
N VAL A 129 -2.68 14.37 -14.74
CA VAL A 129 -2.81 15.80 -15.06
C VAL A 129 -1.43 16.42 -15.38
N ILE A 130 -0.39 16.09 -14.61
CA ILE A 130 0.94 16.71 -14.72
C ILE A 130 1.79 16.14 -15.87
N LYS A 131 1.56 14.88 -16.32
CA LYS A 131 2.26 14.19 -17.44
C LYS A 131 3.81 14.16 -17.40
N LYS A 132 4.44 14.72 -16.37
CA LYS A 132 5.91 14.88 -16.27
C LYS A 132 6.61 13.69 -15.61
N ILE A 133 5.86 12.75 -15.02
CA ILE A 133 6.40 11.57 -14.32
C ILE A 133 6.39 10.37 -15.28
N PRO A 134 7.49 9.61 -15.39
CA PRO A 134 7.55 8.45 -16.27
C PRO A 134 6.51 7.38 -15.88
N ARG A 135 5.82 6.83 -16.88
CA ARG A 135 4.68 5.90 -16.70
C ARG A 135 5.04 4.60 -15.97
N PHE A 136 6.30 4.18 -15.94
CA PHE A 136 6.72 2.96 -15.27
C PHE A 136 6.90 3.12 -13.75
N LEU A 137 7.13 4.35 -13.28
CA LEU A 137 7.19 4.69 -11.84
C LEU A 137 5.80 5.00 -11.26
N GLN A 138 4.84 5.22 -12.15
CA GLN A 138 3.44 5.50 -11.90
C GLN A 138 2.64 4.22 -11.80
#